data_AF-A0A6I9V4T6-F1
#
_entry.id   AF-A0A6I9V4T6-F1
#
_cell.length_a   1.000
_cell.length_b   1.000
_cell.length_c   1.000
_cell.angle_alpha   90.00
_cell.angle_beta   90.00
_cell.angle_gamma   90.00
#
_symmetry.space_group_name_H-M   'P 1'
#
loop_
_entity.id
_entity.type
_entity.pdbx_description
1 polymer ?
#
loop_
_entity_poly.entity_id
_entity_poly.type
_entity_poly.pdbx_seq_one_letter_code
_entity_poly.pdbx_strand_id
1 'polypeptide(L)'
;MLLKREYAHTLLFLALFVYAPSAAQSEENEGADFDADTLEDNIELSLQSFETDDNTPTNAAEPTTTTISTTQLSNNFEVTHNFELTNNLEDARPQLRNIKSMDEKCLESYCYNFHYGRLDEVAFFDIKTEVRINKEATTYDIVNARNYDTLIFENSTFARFPLHLFYAVSIKELDMRNCSIEVVTWECFLMAQNLRILLLSNNRLQVITESTFKYASDLQYLFLDSNRLLQLDSDSFDGLTSLRYLDMSNNRLTQLPKGLFDELTALEELRLDNNRIHTLNNQLFTNNVNLLILSMRDNQLKHIDDNTFRRQSKFIILDIGNNRELRTLVLMLQLQNLIAANCALTRVNIYGYVRNVDLSYNHIQELYFAQPEVLKTLTLRNNSLEQVASLTRATELQVLDLCDNPQLGTLPTPWLASALKRLNLGNCGLQQLPIETIATQPELSFLNVSHNQLREINPQNFKYLEKLRNFDIRGNDWNCYNLNILMDMLLKPQNIAYGHDVMDSEFPGEYINDIACMYRIEDTEEVEDVGTTSNVQPNSIANTVGALAPLQKYPEQELESFRRELKAIVGIYEQKFDRAFQQIEDLNARLRAFENINATLFQHVTITV
;
A
#
# COMPACT_ATOMS: atom_id res chain seq x y z
N MET A 1 41.09 -16.21 49.10
CA MET A 1 42.11 -15.63 48.17
C MET A 1 41.64 -15.88 46.74
N LEU A 2 42.28 -15.25 45.74
CA LEU A 2 41.86 -15.30 44.32
C LEU A 2 40.43 -14.78 44.04
N LEU A 3 40.11 -13.58 44.53
CA LEU A 3 38.98 -12.77 44.03
C LEU A 3 39.25 -11.28 44.27
N LYS A 4 40.33 -10.76 43.65
CA LYS A 4 40.73 -9.34 43.73
C LYS A 4 41.74 -8.90 42.65
N ARG A 5 41.45 -9.15 41.37
CA ARG A 5 42.23 -8.61 40.24
C ARG A 5 41.43 -8.68 38.92
N GLU A 6 40.61 -7.67 38.65
CA GLU A 6 40.14 -7.23 37.30
C GLU A 6 39.14 -6.05 37.38
N TYR A 7 39.48 -5.03 38.17
CA TYR A 7 38.79 -3.73 38.21
C TYR A 7 39.87 -2.63 38.24
N ALA A 8 40.64 -2.52 37.15
CA ALA A 8 41.82 -1.66 37.09
C ALA A 8 42.27 -1.21 35.68
N HIS A 9 41.51 -1.49 34.60
CA HIS A 9 41.93 -1.18 33.22
C HIS A 9 41.02 -0.21 32.44
N THR A 10 39.90 0.23 33.01
CA THR A 10 38.92 1.13 32.36
C THR A 10 39.07 2.61 32.75
N LEU A 11 40.20 3.01 33.35
CA LEU A 11 40.37 4.35 33.95
C LEU A 11 41.72 5.03 33.63
N LEU A 12 42.44 4.57 32.59
CA LEU A 12 43.72 5.16 32.16
C LEU A 12 43.92 5.18 30.63
N PHE A 13 42.84 5.31 29.85
CA PHE A 13 42.90 5.35 28.38
C PHE A 13 42.15 6.53 27.73
N LEU A 14 41.62 7.45 28.54
CA LEU A 14 40.82 8.60 28.09
C LEU A 14 41.54 9.96 28.26
N ALA A 15 42.86 9.94 28.46
CA ALA A 15 43.67 11.14 28.69
C ALA A 15 45.14 10.95 28.27
N LEU A 16 45.41 10.80 26.96
CA LEU A 16 46.73 11.06 26.31
C LEU A 16 46.68 10.89 24.78
N PHE A 17 45.85 11.67 24.06
CA PHE A 17 45.91 11.77 22.59
C PHE A 17 45.54 13.17 22.07
N VAL A 18 46.27 14.18 22.57
CA VAL A 18 46.36 15.51 21.96
C VAL A 18 47.83 15.95 21.98
N TYR A 19 48.30 16.53 20.88
CA TYR A 19 49.71 16.87 20.55
C TYR A 19 50.62 15.73 20.06
N ALA A 20 51.51 16.10 19.13
CA ALA A 20 52.28 15.26 18.20
C ALA A 20 53.82 15.32 18.55
N PRO A 21 54.84 14.99 17.70
CA PRO A 21 54.90 14.92 16.22
C PRO A 21 55.56 13.62 15.65
N SER A 22 55.95 13.66 14.36
CA SER A 22 56.40 12.53 13.53
C SER A 22 57.89 12.60 13.11
N ALA A 23 58.56 11.44 13.06
CA ALA A 23 59.75 11.08 12.27
C ALA A 23 60.06 9.56 12.51
N ALA A 24 60.80 8.80 11.69
CA ALA A 24 61.11 8.78 10.24
C ALA A 24 61.91 7.46 9.95
N GLN A 25 62.13 7.11 8.67
CA GLN A 25 63.09 6.07 8.17
C GLN A 25 62.76 4.58 8.46
N SER A 26 63.18 3.59 7.65
CA SER A 26 63.62 3.56 6.24
C SER A 26 63.67 2.10 5.69
N GLU A 27 63.77 1.96 4.35
CA GLU A 27 64.37 0.83 3.58
C GLU A 27 63.72 -0.60 3.70
N GLU A 28 63.81 -1.52 2.71
CA GLU A 28 64.52 -1.54 1.42
C GLU A 28 63.82 -2.44 0.34
N ASN A 29 64.17 -2.20 -0.94
CA ASN A 29 64.12 -2.97 -2.22
C ASN A 29 63.64 -4.46 -2.26
N GLU A 30 63.25 -5.05 -3.40
CA GLU A 30 63.45 -4.75 -4.85
C GLU A 30 62.22 -5.30 -5.65
N GLY A 31 61.64 -4.59 -6.63
CA GLY A 31 61.94 -4.68 -8.09
C GLY A 31 61.14 -5.80 -8.80
N ALA A 32 60.38 -5.60 -9.89
CA ALA A 32 59.97 -4.44 -10.71
C ALA A 32 58.58 -4.79 -11.38
N ASP A 33 58.03 -4.26 -12.49
CA ASP A 33 58.50 -3.38 -13.58
C ASP A 33 57.31 -2.84 -14.44
N PHE A 34 57.59 -1.90 -15.37
CA PHE A 34 56.82 -1.41 -16.55
C PHE A 34 55.50 -0.58 -16.45
N ASP A 35 55.48 0.46 -17.31
CA ASP A 35 54.37 1.21 -17.96
C ASP A 35 53.35 2.05 -17.15
N ALA A 36 53.70 3.32 -16.87
CA ALA A 36 53.02 4.51 -17.43
C ALA A 36 53.63 5.85 -16.93
N ASP A 37 54.10 6.72 -17.83
CA ASP A 37 54.83 7.96 -17.52
C ASP A 37 54.73 8.95 -18.72
N THR A 38 54.78 10.29 -18.65
CA THR A 38 54.58 11.32 -17.61
C THR A 38 54.43 12.69 -18.32
N LEU A 39 53.87 13.71 -17.66
CA LEU A 39 54.59 14.96 -17.31
C LEU A 39 53.69 15.96 -16.58
N GLU A 40 54.02 16.22 -15.31
CA GLU A 40 53.77 17.53 -14.69
C GLU A 40 54.84 17.74 -13.62
N ASP A 41 55.77 18.68 -13.85
CA ASP A 41 56.59 19.28 -12.77
C ASP A 41 57.28 20.57 -13.26
N ASN A 42 57.50 21.52 -12.33
CA ASN A 42 58.58 22.50 -12.26
C ASN A 42 58.25 23.62 -11.23
N ILE A 43 58.57 23.33 -9.97
CA ILE A 43 59.51 24.12 -9.15
C ILE A 43 59.74 25.60 -9.57
N GLU A 44 59.45 26.55 -8.68
CA GLU A 44 60.49 27.50 -8.22
C GLU A 44 60.19 28.11 -6.84
N LEU A 45 61.24 28.60 -6.18
CA LEU A 45 61.26 29.05 -4.79
C LEU A 45 61.97 30.42 -4.73
N SER A 46 61.37 31.44 -4.12
CA SER A 46 62.10 32.68 -3.82
C SER A 46 61.65 33.31 -2.49
N LEU A 47 62.63 33.83 -1.76
CA LEU A 47 62.49 34.50 -0.47
C LEU A 47 62.52 36.02 -0.68
N GLN A 48 61.73 36.77 0.09
CA GLN A 48 62.08 38.16 0.41
C GLN A 48 61.62 38.54 1.82
N SER A 49 62.52 39.19 2.54
CA SER A 49 62.35 39.73 3.88
C SER A 49 62.09 41.23 3.83
N PHE A 50 61.31 41.77 4.77
CA PHE A 50 61.45 43.16 5.21
C PHE A 50 61.13 43.32 6.70
N GLU A 51 61.38 44.52 7.22
CA GLU A 51 61.90 44.72 8.57
C GLU A 51 60.85 45.18 9.60
N THR A 52 61.30 45.23 10.86
CA THR A 52 60.61 45.80 12.03
C THR A 52 60.40 47.30 11.92
N ASP A 53 59.37 47.84 12.58
CA ASP A 53 59.56 49.10 13.31
C ASP A 53 58.62 49.21 14.53
N ASP A 54 59.04 50.01 15.51
CA ASP A 54 58.43 50.11 16.84
C ASP A 54 57.47 51.32 16.97
N ASN A 55 56.43 51.19 17.82
CA ASN A 55 56.10 52.11 18.93
C ASN A 55 54.60 52.11 19.34
N THR A 56 54.36 52.41 20.62
CA THR A 56 53.03 52.69 21.20
C THR A 56 52.89 54.19 21.52
N PRO A 57 51.69 54.73 21.85
CA PRO A 57 51.24 54.66 23.24
C PRO A 57 49.71 54.60 23.51
N THR A 58 49.39 53.94 24.63
CA THR A 58 48.23 54.09 25.55
C THR A 58 47.11 55.10 25.27
N ASN A 59 45.85 54.67 25.50
CA ASN A 59 44.99 55.26 26.54
C ASN A 59 43.82 54.33 26.96
N ALA A 60 43.15 54.64 28.08
CA ALA A 60 42.33 53.69 28.84
C ALA A 60 40.81 53.99 28.88
N ALA A 61 39.99 52.96 29.15
CA ALA A 61 38.77 53.01 29.97
C ALA A 61 38.24 51.60 30.31
N GLU A 62 37.65 51.42 31.50
CA GLU A 62 36.93 50.20 31.91
C GLU A 62 35.41 50.32 31.64
N PRO A 63 34.67 49.21 31.43
CA PRO A 63 33.22 49.24 31.19
C PRO A 63 32.36 49.03 32.46
N THR A 64 31.24 49.74 32.57
CA THR A 64 30.29 49.61 33.69
C THR A 64 28.85 49.29 33.26
N THR A 65 28.39 48.08 33.61
CA THR A 65 27.00 47.73 34.04
C THR A 65 25.78 47.90 33.11
N THR A 66 24.68 47.23 33.55
CA THR A 66 23.25 47.50 33.27
C THR A 66 22.63 47.16 31.90
N THR A 67 22.08 45.94 31.82
CA THR A 67 20.63 45.63 31.59
C THR A 67 19.79 46.51 30.65
N ILE A 68 19.14 45.88 29.66
CA ILE A 68 17.95 46.38 28.94
C ILE A 68 16.90 45.25 28.88
N SER A 69 15.60 45.57 28.79
CA SER A 69 14.49 44.61 28.89
C SER A 69 13.32 44.95 27.96
N THR A 70 12.68 43.94 27.34
CA THR A 70 11.35 43.97 26.66
C THR A 70 11.23 44.95 25.46
N THR A 71 10.23 44.94 24.56
CA THR A 71 8.97 44.19 24.29
C THR A 71 8.97 43.78 22.78
N GLN A 72 8.05 43.04 22.13
CA GLN A 72 6.91 42.12 22.40
C GLN A 72 6.70 41.26 21.10
N LEU A 73 5.93 40.17 21.04
CA LEU A 73 4.46 40.14 20.82
C LEU A 73 3.90 38.70 20.97
N SER A 74 2.73 38.63 21.60
CA SER A 74 1.63 37.63 21.54
C SER A 74 1.54 36.65 20.35
N ASN A 75 0.88 35.47 20.38
CA ASN A 75 0.10 34.67 21.38
C ASN A 75 -0.24 33.30 20.68
N ASN A 76 -0.91 32.27 21.23
CA ASN A 76 -1.56 31.99 22.53
C ASN A 76 -1.65 30.46 22.73
N PHE A 77 -1.54 29.94 23.97
CA PHE A 77 -2.31 28.77 24.46
C PHE A 77 -2.05 28.55 25.98
N GLU A 78 -3.08 28.69 26.81
CA GLU A 78 -2.98 28.44 28.26
C GLU A 78 -3.39 27.01 28.62
N VAL A 79 -2.54 26.31 29.37
CA VAL A 79 -2.97 25.25 30.30
C VAL A 79 -2.21 25.48 31.61
N THR A 80 -2.88 26.11 32.57
CA THR A 80 -2.32 26.37 33.90
C THR A 80 -2.19 25.07 34.70
N HIS A 81 -0.99 24.73 35.14
CA HIS A 81 -0.75 23.83 36.27
C HIS A 81 0.30 24.48 37.18
N ASN A 82 -0.05 24.69 38.45
CA ASN A 82 0.87 25.24 39.44
C ASN A 82 1.91 24.18 39.83
N PHE A 83 3.15 24.36 39.41
CA PHE A 83 4.28 23.65 40.00
C PHE A 83 4.69 24.34 41.31
N GLU A 84 4.05 23.94 42.42
CA GLU A 84 4.69 24.10 43.72
C GLU A 84 5.87 23.14 43.80
N LEU A 85 7.10 23.66 43.92
CA LEU A 85 8.30 22.84 44.11
C LEU A 85 8.32 22.24 45.53
N THR A 86 7.64 21.11 45.71
CA THR A 86 7.84 20.24 46.87
C THR A 86 9.07 19.35 46.62
N ASN A 87 10.12 19.56 47.41
CA ASN A 87 11.37 18.79 47.32
C ASN A 87 11.19 17.35 47.83
N ASN A 88 10.67 16.44 47.00
CA ASN A 88 10.52 15.01 47.30
C ASN A 88 11.19 14.11 46.23
N LEU A 89 12.43 14.42 45.87
CA LEU A 89 13.22 13.69 44.85
C LEU A 89 13.74 12.30 45.30
N GLU A 90 13.43 11.86 46.53
CA GLU A 90 13.76 10.51 47.00
C GLU A 90 12.58 9.50 46.88
N ASP A 91 11.35 9.99 46.72
CA ASP A 91 10.12 9.25 47.07
C ASP A 91 9.43 8.52 45.89
N ALA A 92 10.21 8.16 44.86
CA ALA A 92 9.72 7.50 43.63
C ALA A 92 10.57 6.29 43.20
N ARG A 93 11.23 5.60 44.15
CA ARG A 93 11.90 4.31 43.86
C ARG A 93 10.83 3.23 43.61
N PRO A 94 10.88 2.47 42.50
CA PRO A 94 9.90 1.43 42.24
C PRO A 94 9.85 0.36 43.35
N GLN A 95 8.64 0.02 43.79
CA GLN A 95 8.40 -1.03 44.78
C GLN A 95 8.65 -2.41 44.15
N LEU A 96 9.76 -3.02 44.53
CA LEU A 96 10.09 -4.40 44.13
C LEU A 96 9.07 -5.37 44.74
N ARG A 97 8.31 -6.05 43.88
CA ARG A 97 7.34 -7.10 44.21
C ARG A 97 7.97 -8.46 43.94
N ASN A 98 8.63 -9.00 44.97
CA ASN A 98 9.32 -10.28 44.94
C ASN A 98 8.31 -11.45 44.84
N ILE A 99 8.40 -12.22 43.75
CA ILE A 99 7.71 -13.47 43.50
C ILE A 99 8.65 -14.61 43.92
N LYS A 100 8.36 -15.23 45.07
CA LYS A 100 9.23 -16.24 45.72
C LYS A 100 9.12 -17.64 45.14
N SER A 101 7.95 -18.00 44.59
CA SER A 101 7.74 -19.23 43.82
C SER A 101 6.65 -19.01 42.79
N MET A 102 6.68 -19.83 41.75
CA MET A 102 5.63 -19.95 40.74
C MET A 102 4.56 -20.98 41.15
N ASP A 103 4.83 -21.87 42.11
CA ASP A 103 3.95 -23.02 42.45
C ASP A 103 2.50 -22.64 42.82
N GLU A 104 2.29 -21.50 43.47
CA GLU A 104 0.98 -21.06 43.93
C GLU A 104 0.09 -20.47 42.82
N LYS A 105 0.69 -20.13 41.67
CA LYS A 105 0.04 -19.36 40.58
C LYS A 105 0.30 -19.88 39.17
N CYS A 106 1.22 -20.81 39.00
CA CYS A 106 1.55 -21.42 37.73
C CYS A 106 1.41 -22.93 37.79
N LEU A 107 0.57 -23.49 36.92
CA LEU A 107 0.33 -24.91 36.75
C LEU A 107 0.78 -25.32 35.35
N GLU A 108 1.69 -26.29 35.29
CA GLU A 108 2.37 -26.69 34.04
C GLU A 108 2.90 -25.44 33.31
N SER A 109 2.50 -25.20 32.07
CA SER A 109 2.92 -24.07 31.23
C SER A 109 2.12 -22.76 31.44
N TYR A 110 1.15 -22.70 32.35
CA TYR A 110 0.24 -21.55 32.48
C TYR A 110 0.38 -20.86 33.84
N CYS A 111 0.52 -19.54 33.83
CA CYS A 111 0.63 -18.65 34.98
C CYS A 111 -0.57 -17.70 35.05
N TYR A 112 -1.19 -17.57 36.24
CA TYR A 112 -2.47 -16.88 36.42
C TYR A 112 -2.45 -15.82 37.53
N ASN A 113 -3.29 -14.79 37.37
CA ASN A 113 -3.67 -13.84 38.43
C ASN A 113 -2.49 -13.11 39.09
N PHE A 114 -1.46 -12.76 38.32
CA PHE A 114 -0.43 -11.80 38.76
C PHE A 114 -0.93 -10.38 38.50
N HIS A 115 -0.85 -9.48 39.47
CA HIS A 115 -1.46 -8.15 39.37
C HIS A 115 -0.50 -7.07 39.90
N TYR A 116 0.37 -6.60 39.01
CA TYR A 116 1.36 -5.53 39.20
C TYR A 116 1.18 -4.46 38.12
N GLY A 117 -0.08 -4.06 37.92
CA GLY A 117 -0.51 -3.15 36.85
C GLY A 117 -0.21 -1.67 37.09
N ARG A 118 0.76 -1.33 37.96
CA ARG A 118 1.16 0.05 38.26
C ARG A 118 2.63 0.30 37.89
N LEU A 119 2.94 1.48 37.36
CA LEU A 119 4.29 1.85 36.93
C LEU A 119 5.30 2.02 38.09
N ASP A 120 4.82 2.22 39.32
CA ASP A 120 5.62 2.21 40.54
C ASP A 120 5.93 0.80 41.06
N GLU A 121 5.36 -0.26 40.48
CA GLU A 121 5.64 -1.65 40.85
C GLU A 121 6.56 -2.33 39.85
N VAL A 122 7.49 -3.16 40.35
CA VAL A 122 8.37 -4.01 39.54
C VAL A 122 8.24 -5.45 40.04
N ALA A 123 7.64 -6.32 39.24
CA ALA A 123 7.66 -7.76 39.50
C ALA A 123 9.09 -8.31 39.36
N PHE A 124 9.52 -9.14 40.30
CA PHE A 124 10.88 -9.71 40.33
C PHE A 124 10.83 -11.17 40.78
N PHE A 125 11.39 -12.09 39.99
CA PHE A 125 11.45 -13.51 40.34
C PHE A 125 12.73 -13.84 41.14
N ASP A 126 12.59 -14.10 42.44
CA ASP A 126 13.71 -14.35 43.38
C ASP A 126 13.96 -15.86 43.56
N ILE A 127 14.36 -16.57 42.49
CA ILE A 127 14.84 -17.95 42.64
C ILE A 127 16.25 -17.94 43.22
N LYS A 128 16.29 -17.86 44.55
CA LYS A 128 17.41 -18.36 45.34
C LYS A 128 17.56 -19.85 45.06
N THR A 129 18.79 -20.31 44.95
CA THR A 129 19.10 -21.73 44.75
C THR A 129 18.71 -22.51 45.99
N GLU A 130 17.48 -23.04 46.03
CA GLU A 130 17.02 -23.86 47.14
C GLU A 130 17.78 -25.18 47.16
N VAL A 131 18.71 -25.29 48.10
CA VAL A 131 19.35 -26.56 48.47
C VAL A 131 18.38 -27.30 49.39
N ARG A 132 17.53 -28.14 48.82
CA ARG A 132 16.54 -28.92 49.57
C ARG A 132 17.21 -30.14 50.18
N ILE A 133 17.52 -30.06 51.47
CA ILE A 133 18.03 -31.21 52.24
C ILE A 133 16.87 -32.19 52.45
N ASN A 134 17.01 -33.42 51.95
CA ASN A 134 15.97 -34.44 52.10
C ASN A 134 15.81 -34.87 53.57
N LYS A 135 14.61 -35.33 53.94
CA LYS A 135 14.27 -35.67 55.34
C LYS A 135 15.10 -36.80 55.95
N GLU A 136 15.82 -37.55 55.13
CA GLU A 136 16.78 -38.60 55.54
C GLU A 136 18.21 -38.06 55.75
N ALA A 137 18.42 -36.74 55.60
CA ALA A 137 19.63 -35.98 55.93
C ALA A 137 20.94 -36.38 55.21
N THR A 138 20.88 -37.25 54.20
CA THR A 138 22.05 -37.75 53.46
C THR A 138 22.20 -37.17 52.04
N THR A 139 21.17 -36.56 51.48
CA THR A 139 21.19 -35.95 50.13
C THR A 139 20.62 -34.53 50.13
N TYR A 140 21.08 -33.73 49.17
CA TYR A 140 20.64 -32.37 48.91
C TYR A 140 20.27 -32.21 47.44
N ASP A 141 19.03 -31.83 47.17
CA ASP A 141 18.56 -31.53 45.82
C ASP A 141 18.79 -30.06 45.52
N ILE A 142 19.47 -29.77 44.40
CA ILE A 142 19.63 -28.42 43.87
C ILE A 142 18.42 -28.13 42.99
N VAL A 143 17.56 -27.19 43.41
CA VAL A 143 16.46 -26.72 42.56
C VAL A 143 17.03 -25.86 41.44
N ASN A 144 17.23 -26.48 40.28
CA ASN A 144 17.58 -25.81 39.03
C ASN A 144 16.41 -24.93 38.53
N ALA A 145 16.69 -23.97 37.64
CA ALA A 145 15.67 -23.23 36.92
C ALA A 145 14.69 -24.19 36.21
N ARG A 146 13.39 -23.88 36.25
CA ARG A 146 12.38 -24.76 35.64
C ARG A 146 12.47 -24.68 34.14
N ASN A 147 12.56 -25.82 33.48
CA ASN A 147 12.60 -25.88 32.02
C ASN A 147 11.20 -26.16 31.48
N TYR A 148 10.62 -25.19 30.78
CA TYR A 148 9.37 -25.35 30.03
C TYR A 148 9.68 -25.19 28.54
N ASP A 149 8.89 -25.82 27.66
CA ASP A 149 8.96 -25.47 26.23
C ASP A 149 8.28 -24.11 26.01
N THR A 150 7.04 -23.98 26.49
CA THR A 150 6.21 -22.78 26.41
C THR A 150 5.77 -22.34 27.81
N LEU A 151 5.71 -21.03 28.07
CA LEU A 151 5.14 -20.43 29.28
C LEU A 151 4.17 -19.30 28.91
N ILE A 152 2.96 -19.30 29.49
CA ILE A 152 1.85 -18.41 29.14
C ILE A 152 1.35 -17.68 30.38
N PHE A 153 1.19 -16.35 30.31
CA PHE A 153 0.58 -15.54 31.38
C PHE A 153 -0.86 -15.15 31.03
N GLU A 154 -1.83 -15.82 31.65
CA GLU A 154 -3.26 -15.52 31.51
C GLU A 154 -3.79 -14.69 32.69
N ASN A 155 -4.83 -13.90 32.44
CA ASN A 155 -5.49 -13.01 33.41
C ASN A 155 -4.49 -12.27 34.34
N SER A 156 -3.38 -11.81 33.78
CA SER A 156 -2.26 -11.24 34.52
C SER A 156 -1.92 -9.84 33.99
N THR A 157 -1.48 -8.96 34.87
CA THR A 157 -1.15 -7.57 34.54
C THR A 157 0.20 -7.19 35.13
N PHE A 158 1.07 -6.64 34.29
CA PHE A 158 2.41 -6.19 34.63
C PHE A 158 2.65 -4.88 33.89
N ALA A 159 2.74 -3.73 34.57
CA ALA A 159 3.03 -2.46 33.88
C ALA A 159 4.47 -2.41 33.34
N ARG A 160 5.37 -3.15 33.98
CA ARG A 160 6.79 -3.31 33.61
C ARG A 160 7.06 -4.80 33.49
N PHE A 161 7.77 -5.22 32.44
CA PHE A 161 8.08 -6.64 32.24
C PHE A 161 8.83 -7.22 33.45
N PRO A 162 8.51 -8.45 33.91
CA PRO A 162 9.08 -8.99 35.14
C PRO A 162 10.60 -9.16 35.08
N LEU A 163 11.31 -8.58 36.04
CA LEU A 163 12.75 -8.79 36.19
C LEU A 163 13.04 -10.23 36.60
N HIS A 164 14.16 -10.74 36.10
CA HIS A 164 14.74 -12.05 36.42
C HIS A 164 13.89 -13.27 36.02
N LEU A 165 12.86 -13.12 35.16
CA LEU A 165 12.06 -14.24 34.67
C LEU A 165 12.93 -15.37 34.08
N PHE A 166 13.89 -15.05 33.20
CA PHE A 166 14.76 -16.06 32.57
C PHE A 166 15.91 -16.59 33.47
N TYR A 167 16.12 -16.01 34.66
CA TYR A 167 16.90 -16.66 35.71
C TYR A 167 16.08 -17.72 36.46
N ALA A 168 14.76 -17.52 36.57
CA ALA A 168 13.85 -18.44 37.24
C ALA A 168 13.42 -19.62 36.34
N VAL A 169 13.25 -19.37 35.04
CA VAL A 169 12.81 -20.36 34.06
C VAL A 169 13.66 -20.36 32.79
N SER A 170 13.95 -21.55 32.28
CA SER A 170 14.47 -21.75 30.93
C SER A 170 13.29 -22.07 30.02
N ILE A 171 13.01 -21.21 29.03
CA ILE A 171 11.83 -21.33 28.15
C ILE A 171 12.18 -21.04 26.69
N LYS A 172 11.48 -21.69 25.75
CA LYS A 172 11.63 -21.47 24.30
C LYS A 172 10.55 -20.54 23.75
N GLU A 173 9.38 -20.52 24.35
CA GLU A 173 8.28 -19.63 24.00
C GLU A 173 7.74 -18.94 25.26
N LEU A 174 7.54 -17.63 25.16
CA LEU A 174 6.92 -16.81 26.21
C LEU A 174 5.71 -16.06 25.63
N ASP A 175 4.55 -16.31 26.20
CA ASP A 175 3.32 -15.56 25.94
C ASP A 175 2.99 -14.63 27.10
N MET A 176 3.05 -13.33 26.83
CA MET A 176 2.59 -12.26 27.70
C MET A 176 1.69 -11.28 26.94
N ARG A 177 0.88 -11.79 25.99
CA ARG A 177 -0.12 -10.98 25.28
C ARG A 177 -1.16 -10.43 26.25
N ASN A 178 -1.67 -9.24 25.97
CA ASN A 178 -2.68 -8.56 26.80
C ASN A 178 -2.29 -8.35 28.29
N CYS A 179 -1.01 -8.51 28.66
CA CYS A 179 -0.51 -8.32 30.03
C CYS A 179 -0.40 -6.86 30.49
N SER A 180 -0.86 -5.89 29.67
CA SER A 180 -0.80 -4.44 29.93
C SER A 180 0.60 -3.87 30.15
N ILE A 181 1.62 -4.46 29.53
CA ILE A 181 3.04 -4.05 29.64
C ILE A 181 3.27 -2.71 28.94
N GLU A 182 3.81 -1.74 29.67
CA GLU A 182 4.13 -0.39 29.19
C GLU A 182 5.65 -0.17 29.05
N VAL A 183 6.46 -0.89 29.84
CA VAL A 183 7.93 -0.79 29.86
C VAL A 183 8.60 -2.17 29.80
N VAL A 184 9.60 -2.28 28.92
CA VAL A 184 10.52 -3.42 28.76
C VAL A 184 11.93 -2.84 28.67
N THR A 185 12.94 -3.49 29.25
CA THR A 185 14.36 -3.06 29.16
C THR A 185 15.28 -4.28 29.00
N TRP A 186 16.55 -4.09 28.66
CA TRP A 186 17.48 -5.19 28.36
C TRP A 186 17.76 -6.12 29.56
N GLU A 187 17.67 -5.61 30.78
CA GLU A 187 17.85 -6.40 32.01
C GLU A 187 16.78 -7.49 32.16
N CYS A 188 15.61 -7.29 31.54
CA CYS A 188 14.52 -8.27 31.51
C CYS A 188 14.91 -9.57 30.79
N PHE A 189 15.83 -9.52 29.83
CA PHE A 189 16.21 -10.65 28.97
C PHE A 189 17.57 -11.28 29.32
N LEU A 190 18.18 -10.89 30.43
CA LEU A 190 19.36 -11.60 30.95
C LEU A 190 19.03 -13.08 31.16
N MET A 191 19.87 -13.97 30.60
CA MET A 191 19.69 -15.43 30.51
C MET A 191 18.62 -15.93 29.52
N ALA A 192 18.03 -15.08 28.67
CA ALA A 192 17.03 -15.48 27.67
C ALA A 192 17.59 -16.23 26.44
N GLN A 193 18.79 -16.83 26.50
CA GLN A 193 19.44 -17.43 25.33
C GLN A 193 18.66 -18.60 24.72
N ASN A 194 17.79 -19.27 25.47
CA ASN A 194 16.95 -20.37 24.97
C ASN A 194 15.65 -19.90 24.28
N LEU A 195 15.30 -18.61 24.38
CA LEU A 195 14.04 -18.05 23.91
C LEU A 195 14.03 -17.93 22.38
N ARG A 196 12.98 -18.48 21.74
CA ARG A 196 12.78 -18.53 20.28
C ARG A 196 11.53 -17.81 19.81
N ILE A 197 10.50 -17.74 20.65
CA ILE A 197 9.23 -17.08 20.36
C ILE A 197 8.88 -16.15 21.54
N LEU A 198 8.61 -14.88 21.24
CA LEU A 198 8.20 -13.88 22.22
C LEU A 198 6.93 -13.17 21.74
N LEU A 199 5.82 -13.39 22.46
CA LEU A 199 4.51 -12.85 22.16
C LEU A 199 4.18 -11.71 23.14
N LEU A 200 4.36 -10.47 22.68
CA LEU A 200 4.07 -9.24 23.42
C LEU A 200 2.92 -8.43 22.78
N SER A 201 2.14 -9.05 21.89
CA SER A 201 0.97 -8.46 21.24
C SER A 201 -0.06 -7.88 22.22
N ASN A 202 -0.80 -6.87 21.79
CA ASN A 202 -1.93 -6.29 22.55
C ASN A 202 -1.51 -5.74 23.95
N ASN A 203 -0.27 -5.31 24.09
CA ASN A 203 0.21 -4.61 25.28
C ASN A 203 0.12 -3.08 25.07
N ARG A 204 0.92 -2.30 25.78
CA ARG A 204 0.85 -0.84 25.81
C ARG A 204 2.22 -0.19 25.57
N LEU A 205 3.18 -0.95 25.04
CA LEU A 205 4.56 -0.52 24.81
C LEU A 205 4.58 0.73 23.93
N GLN A 206 5.33 1.76 24.34
CA GLN A 206 5.40 3.05 23.63
C GLN A 206 6.74 3.28 22.91
N VAL A 207 7.80 2.66 23.41
CA VAL A 207 9.18 2.72 22.91
C VAL A 207 9.80 1.33 23.12
N ILE A 208 10.67 0.90 22.20
CA ILE A 208 11.71 -0.10 22.45
C ILE A 208 13.03 0.68 22.45
N THR A 209 13.85 0.51 23.49
CA THR A 209 15.12 1.23 23.64
C THR A 209 16.31 0.47 23.07
N GLU A 210 17.45 1.14 22.94
CA GLU A 210 18.77 0.55 22.66
C GLU A 210 18.93 -0.89 23.20
N SER A 211 19.33 -1.82 22.32
CA SER A 211 19.74 -3.19 22.69
C SER A 211 18.72 -4.02 23.52
N THR A 212 17.42 -3.68 23.52
CA THR A 212 16.41 -4.26 24.43
C THR A 212 16.37 -5.79 24.44
N PHE A 213 16.57 -6.46 23.29
CA PHE A 213 16.47 -7.92 23.19
C PHE A 213 17.83 -8.65 23.05
N LYS A 214 18.94 -7.95 23.26
CA LYS A 214 20.32 -8.39 22.94
C LYS A 214 20.78 -9.71 23.56
N TYR A 215 20.16 -10.11 24.68
CA TYR A 215 20.47 -11.34 25.40
C TYR A 215 19.60 -12.55 24.99
N ALA A 216 18.66 -12.36 24.04
CA ALA A 216 17.83 -13.40 23.43
C ALA A 216 18.31 -13.75 22.01
N SER A 217 19.57 -14.17 21.88
CA SER A 217 20.26 -14.39 20.59
C SER A 217 19.57 -15.38 19.63
N ASP A 218 18.85 -16.35 20.19
CA ASP A 218 18.21 -17.44 19.45
C ASP A 218 16.74 -17.13 19.07
N LEU A 219 16.27 -15.92 19.40
CA LEU A 219 14.91 -15.45 19.13
C LEU A 219 14.65 -15.43 17.62
N GLN A 220 13.61 -16.13 17.19
CA GLN A 220 13.24 -16.34 15.79
C GLN A 220 11.93 -15.64 15.42
N TYR A 221 11.01 -15.47 16.39
CA TYR A 221 9.70 -14.86 16.20
C TYR A 221 9.42 -13.84 17.30
N LEU A 222 9.23 -12.56 16.92
CA LEU A 222 8.94 -11.46 17.83
C LEU A 222 7.65 -10.76 17.40
N PHE A 223 6.64 -10.79 18.28
CA PHE A 223 5.34 -10.15 18.07
C PHE A 223 5.19 -8.95 19.02
N LEU A 224 5.25 -7.75 18.45
CA LEU A 224 5.05 -6.46 19.10
C LEU A 224 3.79 -5.74 18.55
N ASP A 225 2.92 -6.47 17.83
CA ASP A 225 1.72 -5.92 17.22
C ASP A 225 0.73 -5.36 18.24
N SER A 226 -0.18 -4.50 17.77
CA SER A 226 -1.32 -4.01 18.55
C SER A 226 -0.90 -3.31 19.86
N ASN A 227 0.27 -2.68 19.85
CA ASN A 227 0.85 -1.93 20.97
C ASN A 227 0.63 -0.42 20.75
N ARG A 228 1.52 0.43 21.27
CA ARG A 228 1.44 1.90 21.16
C ARG A 228 2.77 2.51 20.68
N LEU A 229 3.62 1.71 20.03
CA LEU A 229 4.99 2.11 19.67
C LEU A 229 4.98 3.35 18.78
N LEU A 230 5.58 4.43 19.28
CA LEU A 230 5.69 5.73 18.60
C LEU A 230 7.04 5.87 17.89
N GLN A 231 8.10 5.38 18.53
CA GLN A 231 9.49 5.51 18.13
C GLN A 231 10.25 4.22 18.47
N LEU A 232 11.37 4.03 17.78
CA LEU A 232 12.35 2.97 17.95
C LEU A 232 13.73 3.63 17.84
N ASP A 233 14.70 3.18 18.63
CA ASP A 233 16.11 3.54 18.47
C ASP A 233 16.74 2.70 17.34
N SER A 234 17.83 3.18 16.73
CA SER A 234 18.46 2.52 15.57
C SER A 234 19.05 1.13 15.87
N ASP A 235 19.24 0.80 17.15
CA ASP A 235 19.80 -0.44 17.69
C ASP A 235 18.79 -1.19 18.59
N SER A 236 17.49 -0.87 18.49
CA SER A 236 16.39 -1.51 19.26
C SER A 236 16.40 -3.04 19.20
N PHE A 237 16.92 -3.60 18.11
CA PHE A 237 16.90 -5.03 17.77
C PHE A 237 18.30 -5.64 17.65
N ASP A 238 19.35 -4.95 18.11
CA ASP A 238 20.72 -5.49 18.15
C ASP A 238 20.78 -6.80 18.96
N GLY A 239 21.62 -7.72 18.50
CA GLY A 239 21.75 -9.09 19.00
C GLY A 239 20.78 -10.10 18.37
N LEU A 240 19.67 -9.66 17.74
CA LEU A 240 18.63 -10.54 17.18
C LEU A 240 19.00 -11.17 15.83
N THR A 241 20.22 -11.65 15.70
CA THR A 241 20.78 -12.26 14.47
C THR A 241 20.01 -13.49 13.99
N SER A 242 19.32 -14.21 14.87
CA SER A 242 18.48 -15.39 14.55
C SER A 242 17.04 -15.06 14.11
N LEU A 243 16.63 -13.78 14.16
CA LEU A 243 15.23 -13.39 13.99
C LEU A 243 14.77 -13.57 12.53
N ARG A 244 13.70 -14.35 12.35
CA ARG A 244 13.08 -14.66 11.05
C ARG A 244 11.81 -13.87 10.82
N TYR A 245 11.04 -13.63 11.88
CA TYR A 245 9.73 -13.00 11.82
C TYR A 245 9.65 -11.86 12.83
N LEU A 246 9.29 -10.67 12.35
CA LEU A 246 9.03 -9.50 13.18
C LEU A 246 7.69 -8.87 12.80
N ASP A 247 6.79 -8.74 13.77
CA ASP A 247 5.50 -8.08 13.59
C ASP A 247 5.38 -6.87 14.52
N MET A 248 5.26 -5.69 13.93
CA MET A 248 5.02 -4.42 14.63
C MET A 248 3.74 -3.75 14.12
N SER A 249 2.81 -4.53 13.57
CA SER A 249 1.56 -4.01 12.99
C SER A 249 0.64 -3.37 14.03
N ASN A 250 -0.31 -2.53 13.62
CA ASN A 250 -1.26 -1.84 14.49
C ASN A 250 -0.60 -1.00 15.60
N ASN A 251 0.53 -0.36 15.29
CA ASN A 251 1.26 0.55 16.18
C ASN A 251 1.09 2.01 15.72
N ARG A 252 2.03 2.91 16.06
CA ARG A 252 1.97 4.35 15.77
C ARG A 252 3.27 4.88 15.16
N LEU A 253 4.12 3.99 14.64
CA LEU A 253 5.45 4.31 14.10
C LEU A 253 5.31 5.27 12.91
N THR A 254 5.96 6.43 12.99
CA THR A 254 5.91 7.46 11.93
C THR A 254 7.06 7.37 10.93
N GLN A 255 8.19 6.81 11.36
CA GLN A 255 9.44 6.63 10.63
C GLN A 255 10.14 5.36 11.11
N LEU A 256 11.09 4.85 10.31
CA LEU A 256 11.99 3.77 10.69
C LEU A 256 13.43 4.31 10.63
N PRO A 257 14.22 4.26 11.74
CA PRO A 257 15.61 4.70 11.72
C PRO A 257 16.44 3.94 10.69
N LYS A 258 17.45 4.61 10.14
CA LYS A 258 18.55 3.94 9.45
C LYS A 258 19.28 3.03 10.44
N GLY A 259 19.59 1.79 10.04
CA GLY A 259 20.27 0.80 10.87
C GLY A 259 19.34 -0.15 11.63
N LEU A 260 18.05 0.18 11.79
CA LEU A 260 17.09 -0.56 12.65
C LEU A 260 17.05 -2.09 12.43
N PHE A 261 17.36 -2.55 11.22
CA PHE A 261 17.32 -3.97 10.84
C PHE A 261 18.70 -4.55 10.44
N ASP A 262 19.80 -3.82 10.61
CA ASP A 262 21.10 -4.19 10.02
C ASP A 262 21.70 -5.49 10.60
N GLU A 263 21.41 -5.84 11.86
CA GLU A 263 21.80 -7.15 12.44
C GLU A 263 20.80 -8.29 12.17
N LEU A 264 19.60 -8.00 11.66
CA LEU A 264 18.52 -8.97 11.39
C LEU A 264 18.78 -9.77 10.10
N THR A 265 19.95 -10.39 10.01
CA THR A 265 20.45 -11.07 8.81
C THR A 265 19.63 -12.32 8.45
N ALA A 266 18.98 -12.96 9.43
CA ALA A 266 18.08 -14.10 9.24
C ALA A 266 16.62 -13.73 8.89
N LEU A 267 16.28 -12.43 8.79
CA LEU A 267 14.89 -11.97 8.63
C LEU A 267 14.28 -12.46 7.31
N GLU A 268 13.15 -13.16 7.41
CA GLU A 268 12.39 -13.78 6.33
C GLU A 268 11.03 -13.09 6.11
N GLU A 269 10.40 -12.56 7.17
CA GLU A 269 9.13 -11.81 7.10
C GLU A 269 9.11 -10.62 8.08
N LEU A 270 8.63 -9.47 7.57
CA LEU A 270 8.44 -8.24 8.34
C LEU A 270 7.03 -7.67 8.10
N ARG A 271 6.29 -7.42 9.18
CA ARG A 271 4.97 -6.77 9.15
C ARG A 271 4.97 -5.46 9.91
N LEU A 272 4.49 -4.43 9.22
CA LEU A 272 4.45 -3.03 9.65
C LEU A 272 3.06 -2.42 9.40
N ASP A 273 2.04 -3.26 9.17
CA ASP A 273 0.72 -2.84 8.71
C ASP A 273 0.03 -1.93 9.73
N ASN A 274 -0.87 -1.04 9.27
CA ASN A 274 -1.63 -0.13 10.15
C ASN A 274 -0.72 0.70 11.09
N ASN A 275 0.35 1.28 10.52
CA ASN A 275 1.22 2.25 11.18
C ASN A 275 1.08 3.63 10.50
N ARG A 276 2.06 4.52 10.66
CA ARG A 276 2.06 5.89 10.12
C ARG A 276 3.36 6.18 9.35
N ILE A 277 3.96 5.15 8.76
CA ILE A 277 5.29 5.26 8.14
C ILE A 277 5.18 6.10 6.86
N HIS A 278 5.99 7.15 6.78
CA HIS A 278 5.94 8.14 5.68
C HIS A 278 6.86 7.82 4.50
N THR A 279 8.00 7.18 4.76
CA THR A 279 9.06 6.96 3.76
C THR A 279 9.82 5.66 4.01
N LEU A 280 10.30 5.05 2.93
CA LEU A 280 11.34 4.03 2.98
C LEU A 280 12.62 4.55 2.32
N ASN A 281 13.74 4.45 3.05
CA ASN A 281 15.04 4.93 2.58
C ASN A 281 15.87 3.81 1.91
N ASN A 282 16.77 4.22 0.99
CA ASN A 282 17.65 3.34 0.22
C ASN A 282 18.51 2.34 1.03
N GLN A 283 18.69 2.53 2.35
CA GLN A 283 19.62 1.72 3.16
C GLN A 283 18.94 0.80 4.19
N LEU A 284 17.62 0.95 4.42
CA LEU A 284 16.91 0.30 5.53
C LEU A 284 16.98 -1.23 5.51
N PHE A 285 17.06 -1.85 4.33
CA PHE A 285 17.10 -3.31 4.18
C PHE A 285 18.45 -3.82 3.65
N THR A 286 19.54 -3.08 3.86
CA THR A 286 20.85 -3.40 3.25
C THR A 286 21.33 -4.81 3.58
N ASN A 287 21.11 -5.29 4.81
CA ASN A 287 21.62 -6.60 5.24
C ASN A 287 20.57 -7.72 5.21
N ASN A 288 19.28 -7.40 5.07
CA ASN A 288 18.17 -8.36 5.12
C ASN A 288 17.98 -9.07 3.76
N VAL A 289 19.03 -9.73 3.27
CA VAL A 289 19.08 -10.45 1.99
C VAL A 289 18.23 -11.75 1.98
N ASN A 290 17.73 -12.16 3.15
CA ASN A 290 16.85 -13.31 3.32
C ASN A 290 15.36 -12.94 3.31
N LEU A 291 15.01 -11.65 3.31
CA LEU A 291 13.64 -11.17 3.42
C LEU A 291 12.81 -11.65 2.21
N LEU A 292 11.67 -12.29 2.49
CA LEU A 292 10.76 -12.91 1.52
C LEU A 292 9.44 -12.14 1.43
N ILE A 293 8.96 -11.63 2.57
CA ILE A 293 7.66 -10.97 2.72
C ILE A 293 7.87 -9.64 3.45
N LEU A 294 7.40 -8.56 2.84
CA LEU A 294 7.23 -7.26 3.49
C LEU A 294 5.77 -6.82 3.34
N SER A 295 5.11 -6.57 4.46
CA SER A 295 3.77 -5.97 4.51
C SER A 295 3.82 -4.65 5.25
N MET A 296 3.44 -3.56 4.57
CA MET A 296 3.31 -2.21 5.13
C MET A 296 2.00 -1.56 4.69
N ARG A 297 0.94 -2.36 4.66
CA ARG A 297 -0.42 -1.95 4.31
C ARG A 297 -0.94 -0.88 5.27
N ASP A 298 -1.88 -0.07 4.82
CA ASP A 298 -2.60 0.92 5.67
C ASP A 298 -1.63 1.85 6.44
N ASN A 299 -0.60 2.34 5.74
CA ASN A 299 0.38 3.32 6.22
C ASN A 299 0.21 4.68 5.51
N GLN A 300 1.18 5.59 5.67
CA GLN A 300 1.13 6.96 5.15
C GLN A 300 2.28 7.24 4.15
N LEU A 301 2.68 6.22 3.38
CA LEU A 301 3.84 6.31 2.49
C LEU A 301 3.64 7.37 1.41
N LYS A 302 4.69 8.17 1.22
CA LYS A 302 4.79 9.25 0.21
C LYS A 302 5.93 8.99 -0.77
N HIS A 303 6.96 8.29 -0.30
CA HIS A 303 8.15 7.93 -1.08
C HIS A 303 8.67 6.54 -0.68
N ILE A 304 9.15 5.80 -1.66
CA ILE A 304 9.97 4.61 -1.50
C ILE A 304 11.17 4.85 -2.40
N ASP A 305 12.39 4.90 -1.86
CA ASP A 305 13.55 5.19 -2.69
C ASP A 305 13.87 4.03 -3.65
N ASP A 306 14.22 4.33 -4.89
CA ASP A 306 14.50 3.38 -5.99
C ASP A 306 15.36 2.15 -5.63
N ASN A 307 16.35 2.30 -4.73
CA ASN A 307 17.28 1.21 -4.37
C ASN A 307 16.96 0.55 -3.01
N THR A 308 15.87 0.93 -2.33
CA THR A 308 15.43 0.37 -1.03
C THR A 308 15.43 -1.16 -0.99
N PHE A 309 15.10 -1.80 -2.12
CA PHE A 309 15.01 -3.25 -2.27
C PHE A 309 16.09 -3.87 -3.18
N ARG A 310 17.18 -3.14 -3.46
CA ARG A 310 18.19 -3.54 -4.47
C ARG A 310 18.95 -4.83 -4.12
N ARG A 311 18.96 -5.28 -2.87
CA ARG A 311 19.63 -6.51 -2.43
C ARG A 311 18.67 -7.68 -2.16
N GLN A 312 17.37 -7.47 -2.32
CA GLN A 312 16.30 -8.38 -1.92
C GLN A 312 16.01 -9.43 -3.01
N SER A 313 17.03 -10.23 -3.35
CA SER A 313 16.98 -11.23 -4.42
C SER A 313 16.06 -12.43 -4.16
N LYS A 314 15.48 -12.53 -2.95
CA LYS A 314 14.56 -13.60 -2.55
C LYS A 314 13.10 -13.13 -2.37
N PHE A 315 12.76 -11.88 -2.68
CA PHE A 315 11.42 -11.35 -2.45
C PHE A 315 10.33 -12.19 -3.13
N ILE A 316 9.26 -12.44 -2.38
CA ILE A 316 8.07 -13.19 -2.80
C ILE A 316 6.86 -12.27 -2.78
N ILE A 317 6.67 -11.48 -1.72
CA ILE A 317 5.50 -10.62 -1.51
C ILE A 317 5.93 -9.23 -1.05
N LEU A 318 5.37 -8.20 -1.70
CA LEU A 318 5.33 -6.83 -1.22
C LEU A 318 3.87 -6.36 -1.20
N ASP A 319 3.29 -6.17 0.00
CA ASP A 319 2.02 -5.45 0.18
C ASP A 319 2.30 -4.05 0.74
N ILE A 320 1.94 -3.04 -0.05
CA ILE A 320 1.97 -1.62 0.28
C ILE A 320 0.61 -0.97 0.03
N GLY A 321 -0.47 -1.76 0.00
CA GLY A 321 -1.83 -1.29 -0.26
C GLY A 321 -2.34 -0.28 0.78
N ASN A 322 -3.39 0.45 0.42
CA ASN A 322 -4.01 1.51 1.23
C ASN A 322 -3.10 2.71 1.58
N ASN A 323 -1.91 2.84 0.99
CA ASN A 323 -0.97 3.96 1.21
C ASN A 323 -1.31 5.19 0.35
N ARG A 324 -2.44 5.85 0.65
CA ARG A 324 -3.12 6.87 -0.19
C ARG A 324 -2.38 8.17 -0.50
N GLU A 325 -1.11 8.30 -0.11
CA GLU A 325 -0.27 9.46 -0.46
C GLU A 325 0.89 9.10 -1.42
N LEU A 326 1.00 7.82 -1.82
CA LEU A 326 2.10 7.30 -2.65
C LEU A 326 1.80 7.47 -4.15
N ARG A 327 2.28 8.56 -4.74
CA ARG A 327 2.00 8.92 -6.15
C ARG A 327 2.81 8.14 -7.18
N THR A 328 3.99 7.66 -6.82
CA THR A 328 4.95 7.04 -7.75
C THR A 328 5.53 5.76 -7.16
N LEU A 329 5.50 4.67 -7.94
CA LEU A 329 6.13 3.40 -7.57
C LEU A 329 7.21 3.04 -8.61
N VAL A 330 8.47 3.12 -8.20
CA VAL A 330 9.63 2.65 -8.96
C VAL A 330 10.24 1.47 -8.20
N LEU A 331 10.33 0.30 -8.83
CA LEU A 331 10.84 -0.91 -8.18
C LEU A 331 11.92 -1.58 -9.04
N MET A 332 13.12 -1.73 -8.48
CA MET A 332 14.28 -2.39 -9.10
C MET A 332 14.55 -3.77 -8.49
N LEU A 333 13.54 -4.64 -8.44
CA LEU A 333 13.63 -5.99 -7.84
C LEU A 333 12.85 -7.06 -8.62
N GLN A 334 12.95 -8.30 -8.14
CA GLN A 334 12.20 -9.45 -8.64
C GLN A 334 11.30 -9.99 -7.52
N LEU A 335 10.00 -10.21 -7.81
CA LEU A 335 9.05 -10.73 -6.82
C LEU A 335 7.94 -11.59 -7.46
N GLN A 336 7.18 -12.31 -6.64
CA GLN A 336 6.04 -13.11 -7.12
C GLN A 336 4.74 -12.29 -7.11
N ASN A 337 4.46 -11.59 -6.01
CA ASN A 337 3.19 -10.89 -5.78
C ASN A 337 3.45 -9.43 -5.35
N LEU A 338 2.91 -8.48 -6.11
CA LEU A 338 2.87 -7.06 -5.74
C LEU A 338 1.42 -6.65 -5.45
N ILE A 339 1.18 -6.09 -4.27
CA ILE A 339 -0.11 -5.51 -3.88
C ILE A 339 0.15 -4.02 -3.56
N ALA A 340 -0.40 -3.14 -4.39
CA ALA A 340 -0.28 -1.69 -4.25
C ALA A 340 -1.60 -1.00 -4.64
N ALA A 341 -2.72 -1.64 -4.28
CA ALA A 341 -4.07 -1.12 -4.47
C ALA A 341 -4.41 0.01 -3.47
N ASN A 342 -5.23 0.98 -3.87
CA ASN A 342 -5.68 2.10 -3.03
C ASN A 342 -4.54 3.00 -2.51
N CYS A 343 -3.59 3.36 -3.37
CA CYS A 343 -2.40 4.15 -3.02
C CYS A 343 -2.34 5.55 -3.65
N ALA A 344 -3.29 5.90 -4.53
CA ALA A 344 -3.28 7.12 -5.36
C ALA A 344 -2.07 7.23 -6.31
N LEU A 345 -1.54 6.09 -6.76
CA LEU A 345 -0.46 5.99 -7.75
C LEU A 345 -0.88 6.59 -9.10
N THR A 346 -0.01 7.41 -9.71
CA THR A 346 -0.17 7.93 -11.08
C THR A 346 0.86 7.36 -12.06
N ARG A 347 2.05 6.98 -11.57
CA ARG A 347 3.13 6.32 -12.34
C ARG A 347 3.62 5.05 -11.64
N VAL A 348 3.74 3.95 -12.40
CA VAL A 348 4.27 2.67 -11.93
C VAL A 348 5.29 2.11 -12.93
N ASN A 349 6.56 2.03 -12.51
CA ASN A 349 7.67 1.51 -13.32
C ASN A 349 8.37 0.34 -12.61
N ILE A 350 8.24 -0.87 -13.17
CA ILE A 350 8.82 -2.10 -12.62
C ILE A 350 10.04 -2.53 -13.46
N TYR A 351 11.24 -2.26 -12.94
CA TYR A 351 12.53 -2.63 -13.52
C TYR A 351 13.00 -4.00 -13.00
N GLY A 352 12.30 -5.04 -13.43
CA GLY A 352 12.55 -6.43 -13.05
C GLY A 352 11.44 -7.33 -13.56
N TYR A 353 11.10 -8.37 -12.80
CA TYR A 353 9.88 -9.16 -13.05
C TYR A 353 8.96 -9.21 -11.83
N VAL A 354 7.67 -9.30 -12.12
CA VAL A 354 6.61 -9.64 -11.17
C VAL A 354 5.62 -10.56 -11.89
N ARG A 355 4.97 -11.49 -11.18
CA ARG A 355 4.03 -12.45 -11.79
C ARG A 355 2.57 -12.10 -11.53
N ASN A 356 2.25 -11.73 -10.29
CA ASN A 356 0.89 -11.41 -9.86
C ASN A 356 0.87 -9.96 -9.35
N VAL A 357 -0.01 -9.13 -9.89
CA VAL A 357 -0.03 -7.68 -9.61
C VAL A 357 -1.45 -7.20 -9.32
N ASP A 358 -1.63 -6.52 -8.20
CA ASP A 358 -2.83 -5.71 -7.91
C ASP A 358 -2.45 -4.23 -7.75
N LEU A 359 -2.96 -3.42 -8.66
CA LEU A 359 -2.81 -1.97 -8.76
C LEU A 359 -4.19 -1.27 -8.79
N SER A 360 -5.25 -1.95 -8.32
CA SER A 360 -6.62 -1.42 -8.35
C SER A 360 -6.83 -0.19 -7.46
N TYR A 361 -7.85 0.62 -7.80
CA TYR A 361 -8.24 1.82 -7.05
C TYR A 361 -7.10 2.84 -6.93
N ASN A 362 -6.49 3.19 -8.06
CA ASN A 362 -5.41 4.18 -8.16
C ASN A 362 -5.78 5.24 -9.24
N HIS A 363 -4.81 6.03 -9.69
CA HIS A 363 -4.97 7.07 -10.71
C HIS A 363 -3.93 6.91 -11.83
N ILE A 364 -3.58 5.65 -12.16
CA ILE A 364 -2.43 5.34 -13.01
C ILE A 364 -2.70 5.81 -14.44
N GLN A 365 -1.78 6.62 -14.94
CA GLN A 365 -1.70 7.10 -16.32
C GLN A 365 -0.45 6.53 -17.01
N GLU A 366 0.66 6.40 -16.27
CA GLU A 366 1.93 5.84 -16.77
C GLU A 366 2.20 4.45 -16.17
N LEU A 367 2.28 3.42 -17.02
CA LEU A 367 2.46 2.03 -16.61
C LEU A 367 3.53 1.31 -17.44
N TYR A 368 4.66 0.96 -16.79
CA TYR A 368 5.79 0.27 -17.41
C TYR A 368 6.22 -0.98 -16.64
N PHE A 369 6.38 -2.09 -17.38
CA PHE A 369 7.03 -3.31 -16.92
C PHE A 369 8.21 -3.61 -17.83
N ALA A 370 9.38 -3.92 -17.27
CA ALA A 370 10.58 -4.28 -18.05
C ALA A 370 10.53 -5.70 -18.61
N GLN A 371 9.78 -6.60 -17.98
CA GLN A 371 9.58 -8.00 -18.41
C GLN A 371 8.09 -8.39 -18.32
N PRO A 372 7.21 -7.84 -19.18
CA PRO A 372 5.79 -8.17 -19.17
C PRO A 372 5.51 -9.64 -19.52
N GLU A 373 6.42 -10.31 -20.24
CA GLU A 373 6.25 -11.67 -20.77
C GLU A 373 5.85 -12.70 -19.69
N VAL A 374 6.28 -12.50 -18.44
CA VAL A 374 6.11 -13.42 -17.30
C VAL A 374 4.99 -13.02 -16.32
N LEU A 375 4.26 -11.94 -16.61
CA LEU A 375 3.04 -11.58 -15.88
C LEU A 375 1.99 -12.70 -16.06
N LYS A 376 1.23 -12.99 -15.01
CA LYS A 376 0.19 -14.04 -14.97
C LYS A 376 -1.16 -13.49 -14.54
N THR A 377 -1.17 -12.59 -13.57
CA THR A 377 -2.37 -11.81 -13.21
C THR A 377 -2.02 -10.33 -13.09
N LEU A 378 -2.89 -9.47 -13.62
CA LEU A 378 -2.77 -8.03 -13.53
C LEU A 378 -4.17 -7.40 -13.33
N THR A 379 -4.36 -6.83 -12.14
CA THR A 379 -5.57 -6.06 -11.79
C THR A 379 -5.23 -4.57 -11.79
N LEU A 380 -5.93 -3.82 -12.64
CA LEU A 380 -5.82 -2.37 -12.84
C LEU A 380 -7.18 -1.68 -12.70
N ARG A 381 -8.15 -2.36 -12.07
CA ARG A 381 -9.53 -1.85 -11.91
C ARG A 381 -9.56 -0.48 -11.25
N ASN A 382 -10.42 0.42 -11.73
CA ASN A 382 -10.62 1.77 -11.18
C ASN A 382 -9.30 2.55 -11.15
N ASN A 383 -8.92 3.02 -12.34
CA ASN A 383 -7.70 3.79 -12.62
C ASN A 383 -7.99 4.88 -13.66
N SER A 384 -6.95 5.51 -14.19
CA SER A 384 -7.05 6.60 -15.18
C SER A 384 -6.31 6.24 -16.47
N LEU A 385 -6.40 4.97 -16.89
CA LEU A 385 -5.70 4.45 -18.07
C LEU A 385 -6.37 4.89 -19.37
N GLU A 386 -5.59 5.57 -20.21
CA GLU A 386 -5.94 5.88 -21.61
C GLU A 386 -5.40 4.82 -22.60
N GLN A 387 -4.36 4.07 -22.21
CA GLN A 387 -3.76 3.02 -23.03
C GLN A 387 -3.00 1.97 -22.19
N VAL A 388 -2.77 0.79 -22.76
CA VAL A 388 -2.04 -0.33 -22.13
C VAL A 388 -0.98 -0.98 -23.05
N ALA A 389 -0.32 -0.18 -23.90
CA ALA A 389 0.62 -0.65 -24.91
C ALA A 389 1.76 -1.54 -24.37
N SER A 390 2.20 -1.32 -23.12
CA SER A 390 3.22 -2.13 -22.44
C SER A 390 2.79 -3.59 -22.16
N LEU A 391 1.49 -3.90 -22.23
CA LEU A 391 0.96 -5.24 -22.00
C LEU A 391 0.87 -6.10 -23.26
N THR A 392 1.07 -5.53 -24.46
CA THR A 392 0.99 -6.24 -25.76
C THR A 392 1.85 -7.51 -25.82
N ARG A 393 2.96 -7.54 -25.09
CA ARG A 393 3.95 -8.64 -25.01
C ARG A 393 3.77 -9.57 -23.80
N ALA A 394 2.69 -9.46 -23.02
CA ALA A 394 2.51 -10.21 -21.77
C ALA A 394 2.11 -11.68 -22.01
N THR A 395 3.02 -12.49 -22.58
CA THR A 395 2.73 -13.82 -23.14
C THR A 395 2.21 -14.86 -22.15
N GLU A 396 2.58 -14.82 -20.86
CA GLU A 396 2.04 -15.72 -19.83
C GLU A 396 0.73 -15.20 -19.16
N LEU A 397 0.21 -14.03 -19.55
CA LEU A 397 -0.88 -13.34 -18.85
C LEU A 397 -2.21 -14.09 -19.00
N GLN A 398 -2.77 -14.55 -17.88
CA GLN A 398 -3.98 -15.39 -17.84
C GLN A 398 -5.22 -14.63 -17.34
N VAL A 399 -5.01 -13.61 -16.50
CA VAL A 399 -6.06 -12.75 -15.93
C VAL A 399 -5.68 -11.29 -16.11
N LEU A 400 -6.51 -10.55 -16.85
CA LEU A 400 -6.39 -9.10 -17.02
C LEU A 400 -7.72 -8.45 -16.61
N ASP A 401 -7.68 -7.58 -15.60
CA ASP A 401 -8.85 -6.83 -15.13
C ASP A 401 -8.58 -5.33 -15.21
N LEU A 402 -9.18 -4.70 -16.22
CA LEU A 402 -9.06 -3.28 -16.56
C LEU A 402 -10.36 -2.51 -16.26
N CYS A 403 -11.28 -3.12 -15.52
CA CYS A 403 -12.62 -2.61 -15.27
C CYS A 403 -12.60 -1.18 -14.68
N ASP A 404 -13.60 -0.35 -14.99
CA ASP A 404 -13.67 1.03 -14.50
C ASP A 404 -12.46 1.90 -14.92
N ASN A 405 -12.10 1.84 -16.20
CA ASN A 405 -11.14 2.75 -16.85
C ASN A 405 -11.81 3.40 -18.08
N PRO A 406 -12.79 4.32 -17.88
CA PRO A 406 -13.72 4.76 -18.94
C PRO A 406 -13.09 5.60 -20.06
N GLN A 407 -11.79 5.90 -20.01
CA GLN A 407 -11.04 6.59 -21.07
C GLN A 407 -10.15 5.64 -21.89
N LEU A 408 -10.13 4.33 -21.58
CA LEU A 408 -9.26 3.36 -22.23
C LEU A 408 -9.65 3.09 -23.70
N GLY A 409 -10.95 3.12 -24.01
CA GLY A 409 -11.50 3.03 -25.37
C GLY A 409 -11.42 1.63 -26.01
N THR A 410 -10.23 1.04 -26.13
CA THR A 410 -10.01 -0.31 -26.69
C THR A 410 -8.64 -0.88 -26.29
N LEU A 411 -8.35 -2.14 -26.66
CA LEU A 411 -7.04 -2.76 -26.47
C LEU A 411 -6.10 -2.49 -27.66
N PRO A 412 -4.79 -2.29 -27.42
CA PRO A 412 -3.83 -1.91 -28.45
C PRO A 412 -3.55 -3.04 -29.45
N THR A 413 -3.45 -2.69 -30.73
CA THR A 413 -3.13 -3.61 -31.82
C THR A 413 -1.69 -3.36 -32.34
N PRO A 414 -0.93 -4.42 -32.69
CA PRO A 414 -1.24 -5.84 -32.54
C PRO A 414 -1.10 -6.33 -31.09
N TRP A 415 -1.99 -7.22 -30.67
CA TRP A 415 -1.94 -7.88 -29.36
C TRP A 415 -1.25 -9.26 -29.48
N LEU A 416 -0.08 -9.42 -28.85
CA LEU A 416 0.77 -10.61 -29.01
C LEU A 416 0.66 -11.62 -27.85
N ALA A 417 0.06 -11.23 -26.73
CA ALA A 417 -0.27 -12.15 -25.64
C ALA A 417 -1.43 -13.07 -26.05
N SER A 418 -1.35 -14.36 -25.70
CA SER A 418 -2.27 -15.41 -26.16
C SER A 418 -2.72 -16.40 -25.07
N ALA A 419 -2.41 -16.09 -23.80
CA ALA A 419 -2.69 -16.95 -22.65
C ALA A 419 -3.93 -16.53 -21.84
N LEU A 420 -4.68 -15.50 -22.26
CA LEU A 420 -5.79 -14.95 -21.47
C LEU A 420 -6.92 -15.97 -21.34
N LYS A 421 -7.25 -16.29 -20.09
CA LYS A 421 -8.41 -17.10 -19.69
C LYS A 421 -9.56 -16.23 -19.22
N ARG A 422 -9.23 -15.09 -18.60
CA ARG A 422 -10.16 -14.11 -18.04
C ARG A 422 -9.77 -12.70 -18.45
N LEU A 423 -10.65 -12.04 -19.18
CA LEU A 423 -10.52 -10.63 -19.58
C LEU A 423 -11.72 -9.84 -19.05
N ASN A 424 -11.46 -8.77 -18.30
CA ASN A 424 -12.49 -7.88 -17.78
C ASN A 424 -12.24 -6.44 -18.28
N LEU A 425 -13.15 -5.97 -19.13
CA LEU A 425 -13.19 -4.66 -19.77
C LEU A 425 -14.53 -3.95 -19.48
N GLY A 426 -15.17 -4.23 -18.34
CA GLY A 426 -16.40 -3.53 -17.96
C GLY A 426 -16.12 -2.05 -17.67
N ASN A 427 -16.96 -1.12 -18.11
CA ASN A 427 -16.76 0.32 -17.89
C ASN A 427 -15.38 0.82 -18.38
N CYS A 428 -15.03 0.50 -19.63
CA CYS A 428 -13.77 0.89 -20.28
C CYS A 428 -13.94 1.89 -21.44
N GLY A 429 -15.17 2.28 -21.78
CA GLY A 429 -15.47 3.12 -22.94
C GLY A 429 -15.47 2.38 -24.29
N LEU A 430 -15.65 1.05 -24.29
CA LEU A 430 -15.71 0.25 -25.52
C LEU A 430 -16.91 0.67 -26.39
N GLN A 431 -16.66 1.18 -27.59
CA GLN A 431 -17.70 1.37 -28.62
C GLN A 431 -17.86 0.13 -29.52
N GLN A 432 -16.79 -0.66 -29.65
CA GLN A 432 -16.76 -1.93 -30.38
C GLN A 432 -15.96 -2.98 -29.59
N LEU A 433 -16.21 -4.26 -29.89
CA LEU A 433 -15.53 -5.37 -29.23
C LEU A 433 -14.11 -5.56 -29.82
N PRO A 434 -13.04 -5.75 -29.02
CA PRO A 434 -11.67 -5.83 -29.52
C PRO A 434 -11.36 -7.21 -30.15
N ILE A 435 -11.95 -7.48 -31.32
CA ILE A 435 -11.94 -8.79 -31.98
C ILE A 435 -10.51 -9.30 -32.26
N GLU A 436 -9.58 -8.46 -32.70
CA GLU A 436 -8.19 -8.88 -32.94
C GLU A 436 -7.51 -9.44 -31.69
N THR A 437 -7.79 -8.85 -30.52
CA THR A 437 -7.28 -9.35 -29.24
C THR A 437 -7.97 -10.64 -28.83
N ILE A 438 -9.30 -10.74 -28.99
CA ILE A 438 -10.08 -11.91 -28.57
C ILE A 438 -9.77 -13.13 -29.45
N ALA A 439 -9.63 -12.92 -30.77
CA ALA A 439 -9.34 -13.98 -31.73
C ALA A 439 -7.98 -14.67 -31.51
N THR A 440 -7.04 -14.03 -30.80
CA THR A 440 -5.74 -14.60 -30.44
C THR A 440 -5.72 -15.32 -29.08
N GLN A 441 -6.85 -15.42 -28.37
CA GLN A 441 -6.97 -16.10 -27.06
C GLN A 441 -7.64 -17.48 -27.16
N PRO A 442 -6.92 -18.58 -27.44
CA PRO A 442 -7.51 -19.91 -27.54
C PRO A 442 -8.13 -20.45 -26.24
N GLU A 443 -7.79 -19.90 -25.07
CA GLU A 443 -8.24 -20.39 -23.75
C GLU A 443 -9.20 -19.42 -23.03
N LEU A 444 -9.69 -18.38 -23.72
CA LEU A 444 -10.58 -17.38 -23.12
C LEU A 444 -11.92 -18.02 -22.77
N SER A 445 -12.26 -18.00 -21.49
CA SER A 445 -13.48 -18.61 -20.93
C SER A 445 -14.34 -17.63 -20.12
N PHE A 446 -13.77 -16.49 -19.71
CA PHE A 446 -14.50 -15.37 -19.11
C PHE A 446 -14.19 -14.08 -19.85
N LEU A 447 -15.24 -13.38 -20.29
CA LEU A 447 -15.20 -12.03 -20.82
C LEU A 447 -16.24 -11.16 -20.11
N ASN A 448 -15.87 -9.95 -19.70
CA ASN A 448 -16.83 -8.91 -19.27
C ASN A 448 -16.60 -7.65 -20.11
N VAL A 449 -17.68 -7.13 -20.69
CA VAL A 449 -17.75 -5.87 -21.43
C VAL A 449 -18.99 -5.06 -21.04
N SER A 450 -19.58 -5.34 -19.88
CA SER A 450 -20.74 -4.60 -19.36
C SER A 450 -20.44 -3.11 -19.12
N HIS A 451 -21.46 -2.26 -19.07
CA HIS A 451 -21.33 -0.83 -18.77
C HIS A 451 -20.45 -0.08 -19.79
N ASN A 452 -20.60 -0.39 -21.07
CA ASN A 452 -19.86 0.23 -22.19
C ASN A 452 -20.86 0.79 -23.24
N GLN A 453 -20.36 1.18 -24.42
CA GLN A 453 -21.15 1.81 -25.49
C GLN A 453 -21.39 0.86 -26.68
N LEU A 454 -21.38 -0.46 -26.44
CA LEU A 454 -21.57 -1.46 -27.50
C LEU A 454 -23.00 -1.42 -28.03
N ARG A 455 -23.15 -1.14 -29.33
CA ARG A 455 -24.46 -1.16 -30.03
C ARG A 455 -24.76 -2.52 -30.65
N GLU A 456 -23.74 -3.20 -31.16
CA GLU A 456 -23.86 -4.50 -31.82
C GLU A 456 -22.56 -5.30 -31.80
N ILE A 457 -22.67 -6.61 -32.05
CA ILE A 457 -21.56 -7.50 -32.40
C ILE A 457 -21.88 -8.15 -33.74
N ASN A 458 -21.00 -8.00 -34.73
CA ASN A 458 -21.14 -8.65 -36.04
C ASN A 458 -21.15 -10.19 -35.88
N PRO A 459 -22.18 -10.91 -36.37
CA PRO A 459 -22.30 -12.37 -36.20
C PRO A 459 -21.12 -13.19 -36.75
N GLN A 460 -20.37 -12.68 -37.72
CA GLN A 460 -19.16 -13.34 -38.24
C GLN A 460 -18.04 -13.49 -37.20
N ASN A 461 -18.14 -12.79 -36.07
CA ASN A 461 -17.18 -12.84 -34.96
C ASN A 461 -17.61 -13.79 -33.83
N PHE A 462 -18.82 -14.35 -33.84
CA PHE A 462 -19.31 -15.25 -32.78
C PHE A 462 -18.42 -16.50 -32.61
N LYS A 463 -17.80 -16.97 -33.70
CA LYS A 463 -16.80 -18.06 -33.73
C LYS A 463 -15.59 -17.85 -32.81
N TYR A 464 -15.28 -16.61 -32.43
CA TYR A 464 -14.21 -16.28 -31.47
C TYR A 464 -14.71 -16.29 -30.01
N LEU A 465 -16.02 -16.36 -29.80
CA LEU A 465 -16.71 -16.27 -28.51
C LEU A 465 -17.33 -17.61 -28.06
N GLU A 466 -17.44 -18.60 -28.95
CA GLU A 466 -17.98 -19.95 -28.67
C GLU A 466 -17.29 -20.70 -27.51
N LYS A 467 -16.05 -20.33 -27.15
CA LYS A 467 -15.31 -20.92 -26.03
C LYS A 467 -15.62 -20.30 -24.66
N LEU A 468 -16.35 -19.18 -24.63
CA LEU A 468 -16.72 -18.52 -23.39
C LEU A 468 -17.67 -19.41 -22.57
N ARG A 469 -17.57 -19.29 -21.26
CA ARG A 469 -18.54 -19.81 -20.27
C ARG A 469 -19.26 -18.67 -19.56
N ASN A 470 -18.60 -17.52 -19.48
CA ASN A 470 -19.15 -16.28 -18.97
C ASN A 470 -18.90 -15.14 -19.96
N PHE A 471 -19.97 -14.42 -20.33
CA PHE A 471 -19.91 -13.24 -21.17
C PHE A 471 -20.86 -12.16 -20.61
N ASP A 472 -20.37 -11.30 -19.73
CA ASP A 472 -21.18 -10.21 -19.15
C ASP A 472 -21.22 -9.02 -20.11
N ILE A 473 -22.43 -8.69 -20.60
CA ILE A 473 -22.71 -7.73 -21.68
C ILE A 473 -23.76 -6.67 -21.32
N ARG A 474 -24.28 -6.68 -20.09
CA ARG A 474 -25.35 -5.78 -19.61
C ARG A 474 -24.94 -4.30 -19.59
N GLY A 475 -25.88 -3.38 -19.48
CA GLY A 475 -25.60 -1.94 -19.38
C GLY A 475 -24.88 -1.39 -20.61
N ASN A 476 -25.27 -1.84 -21.81
CA ASN A 476 -24.72 -1.42 -23.09
C ASN A 476 -25.81 -0.85 -24.00
N ASP A 477 -25.39 -0.16 -25.05
CA ASP A 477 -26.22 0.59 -25.99
C ASP A 477 -26.95 -0.28 -27.05
N TRP A 478 -27.29 -1.53 -26.70
CA TRP A 478 -27.67 -2.60 -27.63
C TRP A 478 -28.84 -2.27 -28.57
N ASN A 479 -28.65 -2.57 -29.85
CA ASN A 479 -29.74 -2.70 -30.81
C ASN A 479 -30.53 -4.00 -30.54
N CYS A 480 -31.84 -3.91 -30.32
CA CYS A 480 -32.68 -5.08 -30.01
C CYS A 480 -32.65 -6.19 -31.08
N TYR A 481 -32.42 -5.86 -32.36
CA TYR A 481 -32.27 -6.88 -33.42
C TYR A 481 -30.95 -7.66 -33.28
N ASN A 482 -29.83 -6.95 -33.06
CA ASN A 482 -28.54 -7.60 -32.84
C ASN A 482 -28.51 -8.38 -31.53
N LEU A 483 -29.13 -7.87 -30.46
CA LEU A 483 -29.23 -8.56 -29.16
C LEU A 483 -30.04 -9.87 -29.25
N ASN A 484 -31.14 -9.91 -30.02
CA ASN A 484 -31.86 -11.16 -30.29
C ASN A 484 -30.95 -12.18 -31.02
N ILE A 485 -30.21 -11.75 -32.04
CA ILE A 485 -29.26 -12.61 -32.77
C ILE A 485 -28.15 -13.13 -31.84
N LEU A 486 -27.58 -12.27 -31.01
CA LEU A 486 -26.55 -12.62 -30.02
C LEU A 486 -27.07 -13.64 -28.98
N MET A 487 -28.31 -13.45 -28.52
CA MET A 487 -28.98 -14.35 -27.58
C MET A 487 -29.27 -15.72 -28.20
N ASP A 488 -29.85 -15.76 -29.39
CA ASP A 488 -30.38 -17.00 -29.98
C ASP A 488 -29.35 -17.78 -30.82
N MET A 489 -28.27 -17.14 -31.31
CA MET A 489 -27.19 -17.84 -32.03
C MET A 489 -25.96 -18.16 -31.18
N LEU A 490 -25.64 -17.35 -30.16
CA LEU A 490 -24.44 -17.53 -29.34
C LEU A 490 -24.76 -17.89 -27.88
N LEU A 491 -25.44 -17.01 -27.14
CA LEU A 491 -25.54 -17.15 -25.68
C LEU A 491 -26.35 -18.36 -25.23
N LYS A 492 -27.58 -18.54 -25.76
CA LYS A 492 -28.44 -19.67 -25.42
C LYS A 492 -27.92 -21.01 -25.96
N PRO A 493 -27.50 -21.15 -27.24
CA PRO A 493 -27.05 -22.45 -27.77
C PRO A 493 -25.77 -22.98 -27.12
N GLN A 494 -24.83 -22.10 -26.77
CA GLN A 494 -23.57 -22.48 -26.11
C GLN A 494 -23.68 -22.48 -24.57
N ASN A 495 -24.86 -22.18 -24.02
CA ASN A 495 -25.13 -22.10 -22.57
C ASN A 495 -24.12 -21.17 -21.84
N ILE A 496 -23.88 -19.99 -22.42
CA ILE A 496 -22.98 -18.97 -21.86
C ILE A 496 -23.74 -18.17 -20.81
N ALA A 497 -23.18 -18.06 -19.61
CA ALA A 497 -23.76 -17.25 -18.54
C ALA A 497 -23.43 -15.75 -18.75
N TYR A 498 -24.46 -14.92 -18.86
CA TYR A 498 -24.37 -13.47 -18.97
C TYR A 498 -24.92 -12.77 -17.71
N GLY A 499 -24.67 -11.47 -17.58
CA GLY A 499 -25.26 -10.64 -16.54
C GLY A 499 -26.59 -10.04 -16.99
N HIS A 500 -27.45 -9.72 -16.03
CA HIS A 500 -28.75 -9.08 -16.25
C HIS A 500 -28.71 -7.61 -15.80
N ASP A 501 -29.48 -6.76 -16.48
CA ASP A 501 -29.73 -5.37 -16.10
C ASP A 501 -30.79 -5.25 -15.00
N VAL A 502 -30.82 -4.10 -14.34
CA VAL A 502 -31.93 -3.75 -13.45
C VAL A 502 -33.09 -3.26 -14.31
N MET A 503 -34.28 -3.82 -14.06
CA MET A 503 -35.53 -3.39 -14.70
C MET A 503 -35.92 -1.99 -14.23
N ASP A 504 -35.96 -1.04 -15.17
CA ASP A 504 -36.48 0.31 -14.98
C ASP A 504 -37.82 0.44 -15.74
N SER A 505 -38.86 0.86 -15.03
CA SER A 505 -40.20 1.09 -15.59
C SER A 505 -40.32 2.37 -16.43
N GLU A 506 -39.33 3.26 -16.37
CA GLU A 506 -39.29 4.51 -17.16
C GLU A 506 -38.39 4.39 -18.40
N PHE A 507 -37.61 3.31 -18.53
CA PHE A 507 -36.77 3.04 -19.70
C PHE A 507 -37.61 2.94 -20.98
N PRO A 508 -37.28 3.68 -22.06
CA PRO A 508 -38.13 3.77 -23.25
C PRO A 508 -37.95 2.61 -24.26
N GLY A 509 -37.04 1.67 -24.02
CA GLY A 509 -36.74 0.53 -24.88
C GLY A 509 -37.43 -0.78 -24.46
N GLU A 510 -36.82 -1.91 -24.80
CA GLU A 510 -37.25 -3.25 -24.39
C GLU A 510 -36.17 -3.95 -23.56
N TYR A 511 -36.55 -5.04 -22.88
CA TYR A 511 -35.62 -5.92 -22.16
C TYR A 511 -35.67 -7.34 -22.77
N ILE A 512 -34.56 -7.80 -23.35
CA ILE A 512 -34.44 -9.12 -23.99
C ILE A 512 -33.64 -10.05 -23.07
N ASN A 513 -34.31 -11.03 -22.47
CA ASN A 513 -33.75 -11.92 -21.43
C ASN A 513 -33.07 -11.13 -20.30
N ASP A 514 -33.78 -10.09 -19.82
CA ASP A 514 -33.35 -9.17 -18.76
C ASP A 514 -32.09 -8.33 -19.08
N ILE A 515 -31.84 -8.03 -20.37
CA ILE A 515 -30.85 -7.04 -20.82
C ILE A 515 -31.55 -5.91 -21.58
N ALA A 516 -31.23 -4.66 -21.26
CA ALA A 516 -31.83 -3.49 -21.88
C ALA A 516 -31.37 -3.32 -23.35
N CYS A 517 -32.29 -2.91 -24.23
CA CYS A 517 -32.00 -2.59 -25.62
C CYS A 517 -32.95 -1.53 -26.18
N MET A 518 -32.59 -0.94 -27.32
CA MET A 518 -33.47 -0.07 -28.11
C MET A 518 -33.53 -0.54 -29.57
N TYR A 519 -34.69 -0.39 -30.22
CA TYR A 519 -34.74 -0.38 -31.68
C TYR A 519 -34.20 0.96 -32.15
N ARG A 520 -33.01 0.93 -32.76
CA ARG A 520 -32.37 2.07 -33.40
C ARG A 520 -32.27 1.73 -34.89
N ILE A 521 -32.74 2.64 -35.73
CA ILE A 521 -32.39 2.63 -37.15
C ILE A 521 -30.93 3.09 -37.21
N GLU A 522 -30.13 2.56 -38.14
CA GLU A 522 -28.83 3.14 -38.43
C GLU A 522 -29.06 4.53 -39.03
N ASP A 523 -28.60 5.57 -38.34
CA ASP A 523 -28.41 6.87 -38.95
C ASP A 523 -27.37 6.69 -40.06
N THR A 524 -27.82 6.45 -41.30
CA THR A 524 -26.95 6.51 -42.47
C THR A 524 -26.40 7.93 -42.50
N GLU A 525 -25.10 8.07 -42.21
CA GLU A 525 -24.43 9.36 -42.08
C GLU A 525 -24.86 10.28 -43.22
N GLU A 526 -25.52 11.40 -42.89
CA GLU A 526 -25.78 12.44 -43.88
C GLU A 526 -24.42 12.95 -44.33
N VAL A 527 -23.98 12.50 -45.50
CA VAL A 527 -22.71 12.91 -46.11
C VAL A 527 -22.78 14.41 -46.28
N GLU A 528 -22.09 15.14 -45.39
CA GLU A 528 -22.04 16.61 -45.46
C GLU A 528 -21.58 17.02 -46.86
N ASP A 529 -22.47 17.65 -47.61
CA ASP A 529 -22.17 18.15 -48.95
C ASP A 529 -21.27 19.39 -48.83
N VAL A 530 -19.97 19.13 -48.64
CA VAL A 530 -18.94 20.15 -48.40
C VAL A 530 -18.88 21.08 -49.63
N GLY A 531 -19.58 22.20 -49.50
CA GLY A 531 -19.83 23.16 -50.57
C GLY A 531 -18.56 23.54 -51.33
N THR A 532 -18.55 23.19 -52.63
CA THR A 532 -17.36 23.35 -53.47
C THR A 532 -16.93 24.81 -53.65
N THR A 533 -15.64 25.09 -53.44
CA THR A 533 -15.01 26.30 -53.98
C THR A 533 -13.72 26.00 -54.75
N SER A 534 -13.85 26.09 -56.08
CA SER A 534 -12.82 26.46 -57.06
C SER A 534 -11.81 25.42 -57.59
N ASN A 535 -11.81 25.35 -58.94
CA ASN A 535 -10.64 25.28 -59.82
C ASN A 535 -9.81 23.97 -59.95
N VAL A 536 -10.36 22.98 -60.67
CA VAL A 536 -9.70 22.49 -61.91
C VAL A 536 -10.76 22.24 -63.00
N GLN A 537 -10.48 22.71 -64.21
CA GLN A 537 -11.13 22.27 -65.46
C GLN A 537 -10.10 22.36 -66.60
N PRO A 538 -10.27 21.63 -67.72
CA PRO A 538 -10.81 20.28 -67.83
C PRO A 538 -9.82 19.35 -68.58
N ASN A 539 -10.08 18.04 -68.62
CA ASN A 539 -9.63 17.25 -69.76
C ASN A 539 -10.54 16.07 -70.05
N SER A 540 -10.64 15.72 -71.33
CA SER A 540 -11.64 14.78 -71.85
C SER A 540 -11.23 13.32 -71.72
N ILE A 541 -12.16 12.46 -71.27
CA ILE A 541 -12.65 11.34 -72.10
C ILE A 541 -14.16 11.21 -71.87
N ALA A 542 -14.93 11.25 -72.96
CA ALA A 542 -16.27 10.70 -73.00
C ALA A 542 -16.25 9.57 -74.03
N ASN A 543 -16.65 8.35 -73.63
CA ASN A 543 -17.33 7.32 -74.46
C ASN A 543 -17.32 5.93 -73.81
N THR A 544 -18.34 5.62 -73.00
CA THR A 544 -18.97 4.29 -72.94
C THR A 544 -20.37 4.41 -72.33
N VAL A 545 -21.36 4.82 -73.14
CA VAL A 545 -22.78 4.68 -72.76
C VAL A 545 -23.17 3.21 -72.95
N GLY A 546 -23.61 2.55 -71.87
CA GLY A 546 -23.86 1.11 -71.85
C GLY A 546 -25.13 0.72 -71.11
N ALA A 547 -26.28 0.89 -71.78
CA ALA A 547 -27.63 0.42 -71.41
C ALA A 547 -28.26 0.96 -70.11
N LEU A 548 -29.57 1.28 -70.18
CA LEU A 548 -30.42 1.45 -69.01
C LEU A 548 -30.86 0.07 -68.51
N ALA A 549 -30.82 -0.15 -67.19
CA ALA A 549 -31.70 -1.11 -66.53
C ALA A 549 -32.96 -0.37 -66.03
N PRO A 550 -34.17 -0.95 -66.13
CA PRO A 550 -35.38 -0.31 -65.63
C PRO A 550 -35.42 -0.29 -64.09
N LEU A 551 -36.03 0.75 -63.52
CA LEU A 551 -36.24 0.87 -62.07
C LEU A 551 -36.97 -0.36 -61.52
N GLN A 552 -36.30 -1.08 -60.62
CA GLN A 552 -36.87 -2.24 -59.94
C GLN A 552 -37.90 -1.75 -58.91
N LYS A 553 -39.17 -2.10 -59.11
CA LYS A 553 -40.22 -1.83 -58.12
C LYS A 553 -39.87 -2.54 -56.81
N TYR A 554 -39.74 -1.77 -55.73
CA TYR A 554 -39.79 -2.31 -54.37
C TYR A 554 -41.13 -3.05 -54.15
N PRO A 555 -41.15 -4.15 -53.38
CA PRO A 555 -42.38 -4.88 -53.11
C PRO A 555 -43.31 -4.03 -52.22
N GLU A 556 -44.55 -3.82 -52.68
CA GLU A 556 -45.53 -2.94 -52.01
C GLU A 556 -45.87 -3.40 -50.57
N GLN A 557 -45.57 -4.65 -50.21
CA GLN A 557 -45.72 -5.20 -48.86
C GLN A 557 -44.73 -4.59 -47.83
N GLU A 558 -43.50 -4.25 -48.22
CA GLU A 558 -42.52 -3.62 -47.32
C GLU A 558 -42.93 -2.18 -47.01
N LEU A 559 -43.36 -1.44 -48.03
CA LEU A 559 -43.87 -0.06 -47.89
C LEU A 559 -45.13 -0.01 -47.00
N GLU A 560 -46.01 -1.00 -47.10
CA GLU A 560 -47.17 -1.15 -46.21
C GLU A 560 -46.85 -1.76 -44.85
N SER A 561 -45.66 -2.31 -44.61
CA SER A 561 -45.17 -2.60 -43.26
C SER A 561 -44.65 -1.32 -42.60
N PHE A 562 -43.74 -0.62 -43.29
CA PHE A 562 -43.17 0.65 -42.87
C PHE A 562 -44.24 1.71 -42.55
N ARG A 563 -45.32 1.80 -43.36
CA ARG A 563 -46.48 2.66 -43.08
C ARG A 563 -47.25 2.30 -41.80
N ARG A 564 -47.31 1.02 -41.43
CA ARG A 564 -47.94 0.57 -40.18
C ARG A 564 -47.03 0.79 -38.98
N GLU A 565 -45.74 0.52 -39.11
CA GLU A 565 -44.73 0.74 -38.09
C GLU A 565 -44.59 2.23 -37.75
N LEU A 566 -44.39 3.10 -38.75
CA LEU A 566 -44.29 4.55 -38.55
C LEU A 566 -45.59 5.12 -37.95
N LYS A 567 -46.76 4.60 -38.33
CA LYS A 567 -48.05 4.99 -37.73
C LYS A 567 -48.21 4.49 -36.28
N ALA A 568 -47.65 3.34 -35.92
CA ALA A 568 -47.63 2.85 -34.55
C ALA A 568 -46.69 3.69 -33.68
N ILE A 569 -45.50 4.03 -34.19
CA ILE A 569 -44.52 4.91 -33.52
C ILE A 569 -45.14 6.30 -33.28
N VAL A 570 -45.72 6.91 -34.31
CA VAL A 570 -46.42 8.21 -34.17
C VAL A 570 -47.54 8.12 -33.13
N GLY A 571 -48.40 7.08 -33.17
CA GLY A 571 -49.46 6.92 -32.17
C GLY A 571 -48.96 6.74 -30.73
N ILE A 572 -47.81 6.09 -30.52
CA ILE A 572 -47.18 5.98 -29.19
C ILE A 572 -46.65 7.34 -28.73
N TYR A 573 -46.04 8.13 -29.62
CA TYR A 573 -45.59 9.48 -29.28
C TYR A 573 -46.76 10.44 -29.04
N GLU A 574 -47.82 10.42 -29.86
CA GLU A 574 -49.07 11.16 -29.63
C GLU A 574 -49.64 10.84 -28.24
N GLN A 575 -49.80 9.55 -27.90
CA GLN A 575 -50.31 9.13 -26.59
C GLN A 575 -49.40 9.54 -25.41
N LYS A 576 -48.07 9.59 -25.61
CA LYS A 576 -47.13 10.11 -24.60
C LYS A 576 -47.21 11.63 -24.47
N PHE A 577 -47.36 12.37 -25.57
CA PHE A 577 -47.55 13.82 -25.54
C PHE A 577 -48.88 14.21 -24.89
N ASP A 578 -50.00 13.54 -25.22
CA ASP A 578 -51.29 13.76 -24.56
C ASP A 578 -51.19 13.58 -23.05
N ARG A 579 -50.49 12.54 -22.59
CA ARG A 579 -50.27 12.27 -21.16
C ARG A 579 -49.39 13.34 -20.50
N ALA A 580 -48.36 13.84 -21.19
CA ALA A 580 -47.54 14.96 -20.71
C ALA A 580 -48.34 16.26 -20.63
N PHE A 581 -49.19 16.57 -21.63
CA PHE A 581 -50.09 17.71 -21.60
C PHE A 581 -51.10 17.62 -20.45
N GLN A 582 -51.68 16.44 -20.19
CA GLN A 582 -52.56 16.23 -19.03
C GLN A 582 -51.83 16.47 -17.69
N GLN A 583 -50.56 16.05 -17.56
CA GLN A 583 -49.76 16.34 -16.37
C GLN A 583 -49.43 17.84 -16.22
N ILE A 584 -49.20 18.54 -17.34
CA ILE A 584 -49.00 19.99 -17.36
C ILE A 584 -50.30 20.72 -16.98
N GLU A 585 -51.48 20.26 -17.45
CA GLU A 585 -52.77 20.84 -17.07
C GLU A 585 -53.12 20.61 -15.60
N ASP A 586 -52.89 19.41 -15.06
CA ASP A 586 -53.04 19.13 -13.62
C ASP A 586 -52.09 19.98 -12.76
N LEU A 587 -50.82 20.13 -13.17
CA LEU A 587 -49.87 21.00 -12.49
C LEU A 587 -50.30 22.48 -12.53
N ASN A 588 -50.82 22.96 -13.67
CA ASN A 588 -51.34 24.31 -13.85
C ASN A 588 -52.63 24.54 -13.01
N ALA A 589 -53.51 23.55 -12.94
CA ALA A 589 -54.70 23.58 -12.08
C ALA A 589 -54.33 23.63 -10.59
N ARG A 590 -53.33 22.86 -10.15
CA ARG A 590 -52.78 22.91 -8.78
C ARG A 590 -52.13 24.26 -8.47
N LEU A 591 -51.38 24.84 -9.40
CA LEU A 591 -50.82 26.19 -9.28
C LEU A 591 -51.92 27.24 -9.08
N ARG A 592 -52.98 27.25 -9.90
CA ARG A 592 -54.13 28.16 -9.74
C ARG A 592 -54.89 27.94 -8.44
N ALA A 593 -54.97 26.71 -7.95
CA ALA A 593 -55.53 26.43 -6.63
C ALA A 593 -54.66 27.05 -5.52
N PHE A 594 -53.34 26.97 -5.64
CA PHE A 594 -52.38 27.59 -4.72
C PHE A 594 -52.46 29.13 -4.75
N GLU A 595 -52.61 29.73 -5.93
CA GLU A 595 -52.82 31.18 -6.11
C GLU A 595 -54.12 31.65 -5.45
N ASN A 596 -55.22 30.91 -5.59
CA ASN A 596 -56.49 31.22 -4.92
C ASN A 596 -56.41 31.08 -3.39
N ILE A 597 -55.66 30.10 -2.88
CA ILE A 597 -55.35 29.97 -1.44
C ILE A 597 -54.53 31.17 -0.96
N ASN A 598 -53.52 31.58 -1.73
CA ASN A 598 -52.69 32.75 -1.41
C ASN A 598 -53.52 34.05 -1.35
N ALA A 599 -54.39 34.26 -2.36
CA ALA A 599 -55.29 35.42 -2.43
C ALA A 599 -56.32 35.48 -1.29
N THR A 600 -56.72 34.34 -0.73
CA THR A 600 -57.69 34.27 0.39
C THR A 600 -57.03 34.33 1.77
N LEU A 601 -55.80 33.83 1.92
CA LEU A 601 -55.01 34.00 3.16
C LEU A 601 -54.76 35.48 3.47
N PHE A 602 -54.29 36.25 2.48
CA PHE A 602 -53.95 37.66 2.67
C PHE A 602 -55.16 38.58 2.94
N GLN A 603 -56.41 38.11 2.77
CA GLN A 603 -57.60 38.85 3.22
C GLN A 603 -57.92 38.67 4.71
N HIS A 604 -57.33 37.67 5.39
CA HIS A 604 -57.61 37.38 6.80
C HIS A 604 -56.49 37.77 7.78
N VAL A 605 -55.30 38.14 7.29
CA VAL A 605 -54.20 38.64 8.13
C VAL A 605 -54.32 40.15 8.36
N THR A 606 -55.35 40.56 9.10
CA THR A 606 -55.48 41.92 9.66
C THR A 606 -55.42 41.85 11.18
N ILE A 607 -54.23 41.68 11.75
CA ILE A 607 -54.00 41.75 13.19
C ILE A 607 -52.98 42.86 13.50
N THR A 608 -53.54 43.93 14.05
CA THR A 608 -52.96 45.10 14.74
C THR A 608 -51.46 45.09 15.08
N VAL A 609 -50.82 46.22 14.72
CA VAL A 609 -49.59 46.76 15.34
C VAL A 609 -49.86 47.18 16.78
#